data_AF-A0A075I2B5-F1
#
_entry.id   AF-A0A075I2B5-F1
#
_cell.length_a   1.000
_cell.length_b   1.000
_cell.length_c   1.000
_cell.angle_alpha   90.00
_cell.angle_beta   90.00
_cell.angle_gamma   90.00
#
_symmetry.space_group_name_H-M   'P 1'
#
loop_
_entity.id
_entity.type
_entity.pdbx_description
1 polymer ?
#
loop_
_entity_poly.entity_id
_entity_poly.type
_entity_poly.pdbx_seq_one_letter_code
_entity_poly.pdbx_strand_id
1 'polypeptide(L)'
;MKFLKVDKYDTIFDSPNDNRYLDSKPLHELISKIEIESKVSLEKIKPTIVAIPSINSHHQDHVHVFKACLASLRPLRTPRADMIISYEVPEHSRWSASGVFQPNLYIDIEKHLARKIAAFYKYKSQIRPVGRDKHAIRNHAEYRGKEIGKRFVRHILYTD
;
A
#
# COMPACT_ATOMS: atom_id res chain seq x y z
N MET A 1 -5.71 7.14 -11.67
CA MET A 1 -4.26 7.40 -11.85
C MET A 1 -3.95 8.85 -12.21
N LYS A 2 -4.52 9.44 -13.30
CA LYS A 2 -4.30 10.86 -13.67
C LYS A 2 -4.49 11.88 -12.53
N PHE A 3 -5.51 11.70 -11.69
CA PHE A 3 -5.81 12.63 -10.59
C PHE A 3 -4.67 12.79 -9.57
N LEU A 4 -3.94 11.71 -9.29
CA LEU A 4 -2.79 11.73 -8.38
C LEU A 4 -1.47 12.01 -9.10
N LYS A 5 -1.52 12.32 -10.41
CA LYS A 5 -0.34 12.51 -11.28
C LYS A 5 0.62 11.31 -11.25
N VAL A 6 0.07 10.10 -11.30
CA VAL A 6 0.87 8.87 -11.43
C VAL A 6 1.37 8.76 -12.86
N ASP A 7 2.70 8.70 -13.04
CA ASP A 7 3.35 8.70 -14.36
C ASP A 7 3.04 7.44 -15.16
N LYS A 8 3.18 6.27 -14.53
CA LYS A 8 2.92 4.95 -15.12
C LYS A 8 2.33 4.02 -14.06
N TYR A 9 1.45 3.12 -14.49
CA TYR A 9 0.87 2.09 -13.65
C TYR A 9 0.54 0.87 -14.50
N ASP A 10 0.56 -0.30 -13.89
CA ASP A 10 0.08 -1.54 -14.51
C ASP A 10 -1.00 -2.17 -13.65
N THR A 11 -1.97 -2.82 -14.27
CA THR A 11 -2.97 -3.63 -13.57
C THR A 11 -2.73 -5.08 -13.94
N ILE A 12 -2.70 -5.94 -12.92
CA ILE A 12 -2.42 -7.37 -13.06
C ILE A 12 -3.62 -8.09 -12.46
N PHE A 13 -4.09 -9.15 -13.12
CA PHE A 13 -5.31 -9.87 -12.74
C PHE A 13 -6.53 -8.95 -12.66
N ASP A 14 -6.71 -8.09 -13.68
CA ASP A 14 -7.76 -7.05 -13.71
C ASP A 14 -9.01 -7.47 -14.50
N SER A 15 -9.12 -8.76 -14.84
CA SER A 15 -10.31 -9.27 -15.52
C SER A 15 -11.40 -9.60 -14.50
N PRO A 16 -12.68 -9.59 -14.90
CA PRO A 16 -13.78 -10.03 -14.04
C PRO A 16 -13.63 -11.45 -13.48
N ASN A 17 -12.84 -12.29 -14.15
CA ASN A 17 -12.68 -13.71 -13.80
C ASN A 17 -11.49 -13.98 -12.86
N ASP A 18 -10.57 -13.02 -12.67
CA ASP A 18 -9.35 -13.23 -11.89
C ASP A 18 -9.06 -12.15 -10.82
N ASN A 19 -9.82 -11.05 -10.81
CA ASN A 19 -9.60 -9.93 -9.89
C ASN A 19 -10.01 -10.15 -8.42
N ARG A 20 -10.47 -11.37 -8.05
CA ARG A 20 -10.89 -11.72 -6.68
C ARG A 20 -10.05 -12.80 -6.01
N TYR A 21 -9.10 -13.38 -6.74
CA TYR A 21 -8.39 -14.59 -6.32
C TYR A 21 -6.89 -14.37 -6.31
N LEU A 22 -6.45 -13.17 -5.92
CA LEU A 22 -5.04 -12.80 -5.96
C LEU A 22 -4.23 -13.67 -5.01
N ASP A 23 -4.75 -13.91 -3.80
CA ASP A 23 -4.24 -14.87 -2.81
C ASP A 23 -4.07 -16.30 -3.33
N SER A 24 -4.89 -16.70 -4.29
CA SER A 24 -4.88 -18.05 -4.87
C SER A 24 -3.90 -18.20 -6.03
N LYS A 25 -3.32 -17.10 -6.52
CA LYS A 25 -2.33 -17.14 -7.60
C LYS A 25 -0.99 -17.68 -7.06
N PRO A 26 -0.27 -18.49 -7.85
CA PRO A 26 1.06 -18.94 -7.46
C PRO A 26 1.97 -17.74 -7.14
N LEU A 27 2.67 -17.81 -6.00
CA LEU A 27 3.47 -16.69 -5.52
C LEU A 27 4.55 -16.28 -6.54
N HIS A 28 5.12 -17.26 -7.25
CA HIS A 28 6.13 -17.02 -8.28
C HIS A 28 5.59 -16.20 -9.47
N GLU A 29 4.29 -16.31 -9.80
CA GLU A 29 3.70 -15.46 -10.84
C GLU A 29 3.70 -13.99 -10.41
N LEU A 30 3.31 -13.70 -9.17
CA LEU A 30 3.36 -12.33 -8.63
C LEU A 30 4.79 -11.81 -8.59
N ILE A 31 5.74 -12.64 -8.15
CA ILE A 31 7.17 -12.29 -8.12
C ILE A 31 7.63 -11.93 -9.54
N SER A 32 7.41 -12.77 -10.55
CA SER A 32 7.81 -12.48 -11.93
C SER A 32 7.19 -11.18 -12.48
N LYS A 33 5.93 -10.89 -12.14
CA LYS A 33 5.27 -9.63 -12.50
C LYS A 33 5.94 -8.41 -11.88
N ILE A 34 6.25 -8.47 -10.58
CA ILE A 34 6.91 -7.38 -9.83
C ILE A 34 8.36 -7.20 -10.32
N GLU A 35 9.05 -8.31 -10.51
CA GLU A 35 10.48 -8.34 -10.83
C GLU A 35 10.75 -7.84 -12.25
N ILE A 36 10.05 -8.40 -13.25
CA ILE A 36 10.43 -8.29 -14.67
C ILE A 36 9.25 -7.94 -15.58
N GLU A 37 8.15 -8.69 -15.51
CA GLU A 37 7.16 -8.74 -16.60
C GLU A 37 6.31 -7.46 -16.69
N SER A 38 5.91 -6.87 -15.56
CA SER A 38 5.09 -5.65 -15.56
C SER A 38 5.80 -4.51 -16.28
N LYS A 39 5.06 -3.63 -16.96
CA LYS A 39 5.65 -2.43 -17.60
C LYS A 39 6.22 -1.42 -16.59
N VAL A 40 5.89 -1.56 -15.32
CA VAL A 40 6.46 -0.79 -14.20
C VAL A 40 7.21 -1.69 -13.21
N SER A 41 7.76 -2.81 -13.69
CA SER A 41 8.55 -3.73 -12.88
C SER A 41 9.82 -3.09 -12.32
N LEU A 42 10.38 -3.71 -11.28
CA LEU A 42 11.60 -3.26 -10.62
C LEU A 42 12.76 -3.07 -11.61
N GLU A 43 12.95 -4.00 -12.56
CA GLU A 43 14.01 -3.90 -13.57
C GLU A 43 13.88 -2.70 -14.51
N LYS A 44 12.63 -2.32 -14.83
CA LYS A 44 12.35 -1.25 -15.79
C LYS A 44 12.42 0.13 -15.14
N ILE A 45 11.91 0.27 -13.92
CA ILE A 45 11.80 1.59 -13.27
C ILE A 45 12.94 1.89 -12.30
N LYS A 46 13.65 0.87 -11.81
CA LYS A 46 14.79 1.00 -10.88
C LYS A 46 14.48 1.96 -9.72
N PRO A 47 13.46 1.67 -8.89
CA PRO A 47 12.94 2.65 -7.94
C PRO A 47 13.90 2.83 -6.76
N THR A 48 14.00 4.06 -6.25
CA THR A 48 14.75 4.36 -5.01
C THR A 48 13.95 3.99 -3.76
N ILE A 49 12.62 4.18 -3.79
CA ILE A 49 11.72 3.84 -2.69
C ILE A 49 10.62 2.92 -3.20
N VAL A 50 10.35 1.83 -2.48
CA VAL A 50 9.25 0.91 -2.76
C VAL A 50 8.29 0.87 -1.58
N ALA A 51 7.02 1.20 -1.84
CA ALA A 51 5.95 1.15 -0.85
C ALA A 51 5.07 -0.10 -1.04
N ILE A 52 4.96 -0.94 -0.02
CA ILE A 52 4.26 -2.24 -0.06
C ILE A 52 3.14 -2.32 0.99
N PRO A 53 2.13 -3.20 0.85
CA PRO A 53 1.15 -3.43 1.90
C PRO A 53 1.82 -3.89 3.21
N SER A 54 1.10 -3.85 4.33
CA SER A 54 1.57 -4.44 5.58
C SER A 54 1.21 -5.91 5.71
N ILE A 55 2.14 -6.70 6.27
CA ILE A 55 1.91 -8.07 6.73
C ILE A 55 0.87 -8.14 7.86
N ASN A 56 0.73 -7.06 8.63
CA ASN A 56 -0.26 -6.91 9.69
C ASN A 56 -1.66 -6.59 9.13
N SER A 57 -2.02 -7.14 7.97
CA SER A 57 -3.35 -6.99 7.36
C SER A 57 -4.14 -8.28 7.55
N HIS A 58 -5.42 -8.20 7.93
CA HIS A 58 -6.29 -9.38 7.97
C HIS A 58 -6.75 -9.82 6.57
N HIS A 59 -6.64 -8.95 5.56
CA HIS A 59 -7.04 -9.26 4.19
C HIS A 59 -5.95 -10.11 3.51
N GLN A 60 -6.32 -11.31 3.07
CA GLN A 60 -5.38 -12.31 2.57
C GLN A 60 -4.62 -11.87 1.32
N ASP A 61 -5.25 -11.15 0.40
CA ASP A 61 -4.56 -10.57 -0.77
C ASP A 61 -3.40 -9.64 -0.38
N HIS A 62 -3.57 -8.83 0.68
CA HIS A 62 -2.50 -7.93 1.13
C HIS A 62 -1.31 -8.72 1.69
N VAL A 63 -1.59 -9.78 2.45
CA VAL A 63 -0.57 -10.69 2.99
C VAL A 63 0.17 -11.39 1.86
N HIS A 64 -0.55 -11.84 0.84
CA HIS A 64 0.04 -12.52 -0.32
C HIS A 64 0.92 -11.59 -1.15
N VAL A 65 0.44 -10.38 -1.44
CA VAL A 65 1.22 -9.34 -2.13
C VAL A 65 2.45 -8.95 -1.31
N PHE A 66 2.33 -8.80 0.01
CA PHE A 66 3.48 -8.52 0.88
C PHE A 66 4.57 -9.58 0.72
N LYS A 67 4.21 -10.88 0.77
CA LYS A 67 5.16 -11.99 0.59
C LYS A 67 5.84 -11.94 -0.78
N ALA A 68 5.08 -11.67 -1.84
CA ALA A 68 5.64 -11.54 -3.19
C ALA A 68 6.60 -10.35 -3.30
N CYS A 69 6.24 -9.20 -2.75
CA CYS A 69 7.10 -8.02 -2.71
C CYS A 69 8.39 -8.28 -1.94
N LEU A 70 8.30 -8.89 -0.75
CA LEU A 70 9.47 -9.18 0.08
C LEU A 70 10.46 -10.12 -0.65
N ALA A 71 9.96 -11.16 -1.31
CA ALA A 71 10.78 -12.05 -2.13
C ALA A 71 11.43 -11.31 -3.32
N SER A 72 10.69 -10.38 -3.94
CA SER A 72 11.14 -9.61 -5.12
C SER A 72 12.16 -8.51 -4.78
N LEU A 73 12.17 -8.05 -3.53
CA LEU A 73 13.00 -6.96 -3.02
C LEU A 73 14.19 -7.45 -2.17
N ARG A 74 14.51 -8.75 -2.24
CA ARG A 74 15.61 -9.36 -1.50
C ARG A 74 16.94 -8.60 -1.73
N PRO A 75 17.77 -8.39 -0.69
CA PRO A 75 18.98 -7.53 -0.77
C PRO A 75 19.98 -7.90 -1.87
N LEU A 76 20.03 -9.18 -2.26
CA LEU A 76 20.96 -9.69 -3.27
C LEU A 76 20.51 -9.41 -4.72
N ARG A 77 19.32 -8.85 -4.93
CA ARG A 77 18.80 -8.59 -6.28
C ARG A 77 19.17 -7.19 -6.76
N THR A 78 19.49 -7.09 -8.05
CA THR A 78 19.62 -5.81 -8.76
C THR A 78 18.47 -5.65 -9.76
N PRO A 79 17.90 -4.44 -9.93
CA PRO A 79 18.19 -3.22 -9.17
C PRO A 79 17.67 -3.30 -7.71
N ARG A 80 18.45 -2.73 -6.78
CA ARG A 80 18.08 -2.62 -5.37
C ARG A 80 17.40 -1.27 -5.13
N ALA A 81 16.29 -1.29 -4.41
CA ALA A 81 15.71 -0.07 -3.87
C ALA A 81 16.49 0.38 -2.64
N ASP A 82 16.73 1.68 -2.51
CA ASP A 82 17.43 2.28 -1.37
C ASP A 82 16.60 2.15 -0.08
N MET A 83 15.27 2.12 -0.22
CA MET A 83 14.35 2.10 0.91
C MET A 83 13.08 1.31 0.59
N ILE A 84 12.71 0.42 1.50
CA ILE A 84 11.47 -0.35 1.45
C ILE A 84 10.59 0.10 2.61
N ILE A 85 9.35 0.47 2.32
CA ILE A 85 8.40 0.96 3.31
C ILE A 85 7.08 0.21 3.17
N SER A 86 6.46 -0.13 4.29
CA SER A 86 5.18 -0.82 4.34
C SER A 86 4.09 0.11 4.85
N TYR A 87 3.01 0.31 4.10
CA TYR A 87 1.93 1.22 4.51
C TYR A 87 0.79 0.50 5.21
N GLU A 88 0.18 1.17 6.18
CA GLU A 88 -1.02 0.67 6.84
C GLU A 88 -2.26 0.83 5.95
N VAL A 89 -3.15 -0.16 6.04
CA VAL A 89 -4.53 -0.05 5.60
C VAL A 89 -5.42 -0.12 6.86
N PRO A 90 -5.95 1.02 7.36
CA PRO A 90 -6.52 1.11 8.71
C PRO A 90 -7.68 0.15 9.00
N GLU A 91 -8.47 -0.16 7.97
CA GLU A 91 -9.56 -1.14 8.07
C GLU A 91 -9.01 -2.56 8.20
N HIS A 92 -7.89 -2.84 7.54
CA HIS A 92 -7.33 -4.18 7.45
C HIS A 92 -6.38 -4.50 8.61
N SER A 93 -5.75 -3.48 9.19
CA SER A 93 -4.71 -3.67 10.19
C SER A 93 -5.18 -3.85 11.63
N ARG A 94 -6.45 -3.52 11.93
CA ARG A 94 -7.00 -3.61 13.30
C ARG A 94 -7.48 -5.00 13.71
N TRP A 95 -7.81 -5.85 12.74
CA TRP A 95 -8.33 -7.20 12.96
C TRP A 95 -7.32 -8.28 12.57
N SER A 96 -6.04 -7.91 12.48
CA SER A 96 -4.96 -8.81 12.07
C SER A 96 -4.56 -9.75 13.20
N ALA A 97 -4.61 -11.06 12.93
CA ALA A 97 -4.05 -12.08 13.82
C ALA A 97 -2.51 -12.04 13.89
N SER A 98 -1.85 -11.41 12.92
CA SER A 98 -0.39 -11.24 12.89
C SER A 98 0.10 -10.05 13.74
N GLY A 99 -0.77 -9.48 14.58
CA GLY A 99 -0.49 -8.33 15.42
C GLY A 99 -0.87 -7.00 14.79
N VAL A 100 -0.65 -5.92 15.54
CA VAL A 100 -1.02 -4.54 15.19
C VAL A 100 0.12 -3.86 14.43
N PHE A 101 -0.21 -3.03 13.45
CA PHE A 101 0.77 -2.21 12.75
C PHE A 101 1.44 -1.19 13.68
N GLN A 102 2.78 -1.25 13.77
CA GLN A 102 3.59 -0.36 14.60
C GLN A 102 4.43 0.56 13.70
N PRO A 103 3.97 1.80 13.43
CA PRO A 103 4.76 2.71 12.60
C PRO A 103 6.02 3.21 13.28
N ASN A 104 7.09 3.29 12.50
CA ASN A 104 8.35 3.95 12.87
C ASN A 104 8.66 5.15 11.94
N LEU A 105 7.88 5.38 10.88
CA LEU A 105 8.01 6.50 9.96
C LEU A 105 6.67 7.24 9.80
N TYR A 106 6.71 8.57 9.94
CA TYR A 106 5.55 9.44 9.80
C TYR A 106 5.80 10.48 8.70
N ILE A 107 4.83 10.63 7.82
CA ILE A 107 4.83 11.61 6.72
C ILE A 107 3.71 12.60 6.96
N ASP A 108 4.07 13.87 7.11
CA ASP A 108 3.10 14.97 7.17
C ASP A 108 2.31 15.05 5.85
N ILE A 109 0.99 14.93 5.96
CA ILE A 109 0.07 15.00 4.82
C ILE A 109 -0.94 16.13 4.96
N GLU A 110 -0.77 17.08 5.89
CA GLU A 110 -1.76 18.14 6.13
C GLU A 110 -2.11 18.90 4.84
N LYS A 111 -1.08 19.32 4.08
CA LYS A 111 -1.25 19.99 2.77
C LYS A 111 -1.82 19.08 1.67
N HIS A 112 -1.84 17.77 1.88
CA HIS A 112 -2.25 16.77 0.89
C HIS A 112 -3.54 16.02 1.27
N LEU A 113 -4.08 16.24 2.47
CA LEU A 113 -5.22 15.50 3.03
C LEU A 113 -6.47 15.68 2.16
N ALA A 114 -6.75 16.91 1.72
CA ALA A 114 -7.88 17.19 0.83
C ALA A 114 -7.78 16.41 -0.49
N ARG A 115 -6.59 16.35 -1.10
CA ARG A 115 -6.35 15.59 -2.34
C ARG A 115 -6.49 14.08 -2.11
N LYS A 116 -6.01 13.56 -0.98
CA LYS A 116 -6.17 12.15 -0.59
C LYS A 116 -7.65 11.77 -0.46
N ILE A 117 -8.44 12.58 0.25
CA ILE A 117 -9.89 12.37 0.39
C ILE A 117 -10.56 12.42 -0.99
N ALA A 118 -10.27 13.44 -1.80
CA ALA A 118 -10.84 13.54 -3.15
C ALA A 118 -10.49 12.35 -4.04
N ALA A 119 -9.28 11.79 -3.92
CA ALA A 119 -8.89 10.58 -4.63
C ALA A 119 -9.70 9.35 -4.16
N PHE A 120 -9.89 9.19 -2.85
CA PHE A 120 -10.68 8.09 -2.29
C PHE A 120 -12.13 8.10 -2.79
N TYR A 121 -12.77 9.27 -2.83
CA TYR A 121 -14.16 9.40 -3.28
C TYR A 121 -14.37 9.13 -4.79
N LYS A 122 -13.30 8.92 -5.57
CA LYS A 122 -13.43 8.43 -6.95
C LYS A 122 -13.86 6.96 -7.00
N TYR A 123 -13.61 6.18 -5.95
CA TYR A 123 -14.01 4.78 -5.83
C TYR A 123 -15.43 4.67 -5.23
N LYS A 124 -16.44 5.14 -5.97
CA LYS A 124 -17.82 5.26 -5.46
C LYS A 124 -18.37 3.97 -4.84
N SER A 125 -18.06 2.80 -5.42
CA SER A 125 -18.49 1.49 -4.92
C SER A 125 -17.84 1.08 -3.58
N GLN A 126 -16.75 1.73 -3.18
CA GLN A 126 -16.00 1.43 -1.96
C GLN A 126 -16.42 2.31 -0.78
N ILE A 127 -17.17 3.39 -1.03
CA ILE A 127 -17.65 4.29 0.02
C ILE A 127 -18.67 3.56 0.89
N ARG A 128 -18.59 3.75 2.20
CA ARG A 128 -19.56 3.27 3.18
C ARG A 128 -19.93 4.42 4.13
N PRO A 129 -21.18 4.50 4.61
CA PRO A 129 -21.60 5.55 5.55
C PRO A 129 -20.76 5.60 6.84
N VAL A 130 -20.24 4.47 7.29
CA VAL A 130 -19.39 4.36 8.48
C VAL A 130 -18.09 3.63 8.12
N GLY A 131 -16.97 4.14 8.60
CA GLY A 131 -15.64 3.50 8.48
C GLY A 131 -14.94 3.70 7.13
N ARG A 132 -15.67 4.00 6.04
CA ARG A 132 -15.10 4.21 4.69
C ARG A 132 -15.57 5.54 4.07
N ASP A 133 -15.25 6.63 4.74
CA ASP A 133 -15.65 7.99 4.35
C ASP A 133 -14.57 9.04 4.67
N LYS A 134 -14.86 10.32 4.40
CA LYS A 134 -13.96 11.45 4.67
C LYS A 134 -13.63 11.57 6.17
N HIS A 135 -14.57 11.23 7.05
CA HIS A 135 -14.38 11.36 8.49
C HIS A 135 -13.40 10.29 8.98
N ALA A 136 -13.56 9.04 8.55
CA ALA A 136 -12.63 7.96 8.85
C ALA A 136 -11.19 8.29 8.41
N ILE A 137 -11.02 8.83 7.19
CA ILE A 137 -9.69 9.21 6.68
C ILE A 137 -9.07 10.34 7.50
N ARG A 138 -9.85 11.36 7.86
CA ARG A 138 -9.38 12.50 8.67
C ARG A 138 -9.03 12.06 10.08
N ASN A 139 -9.95 11.38 10.76
CA ASN A 139 -9.78 10.91 12.13
C ASN A 139 -8.55 10.02 12.24
N HIS A 140 -8.32 9.16 11.26
CA HIS A 140 -7.14 8.31 11.25
C HIS A 140 -5.84 9.12 11.05
N ALA A 141 -5.81 10.08 10.11
CA ALA A 141 -4.64 10.94 9.94
C ALA A 141 -4.35 11.81 11.17
N GLU A 142 -5.39 12.25 11.87
CA GLU A 142 -5.29 13.02 13.11
C GLU A 142 -4.80 12.16 14.28
N TYR A 143 -5.34 10.96 14.43
CA TYR A 143 -4.89 10.00 15.44
C TYR A 143 -3.38 9.74 15.32
N ARG A 144 -2.91 9.46 14.11
CA ARG A 144 -1.47 9.29 13.84
C ARG A 144 -0.68 10.58 14.05
N GLY A 145 -1.27 11.74 13.80
CA GLY A 145 -0.63 13.02 14.05
C GLY A 145 -0.36 13.22 15.54
N LYS A 146 -1.35 12.88 16.37
CA LYS A 146 -1.26 12.99 17.84
C LYS A 146 -0.15 12.14 18.43
N GLU A 147 0.18 10.99 17.85
CA GLU A 147 1.29 10.14 18.28
C GLU A 147 2.66 10.87 18.25
N ILE A 148 2.80 11.91 17.42
CA ILE A 148 4.05 12.66 17.26
C ILE A 148 3.89 14.19 17.40
N GLY A 149 2.80 14.66 18.00
CA GLY A 149 2.54 16.10 18.18
C GLY A 149 2.30 16.88 16.89
N LYS A 150 1.80 16.24 15.83
CA LYS A 150 1.41 16.85 14.54
C LYS A 150 -0.10 16.78 14.33
N ARG A 151 -0.63 17.59 13.41
CA ARG A 151 -2.08 17.61 13.16
C ARG A 151 -2.55 16.47 12.26
N PHE A 152 -1.90 16.26 11.12
CA PHE A 152 -2.31 15.19 10.18
C PHE A 152 -1.10 14.52 9.54
N VAL A 153 -0.95 13.23 9.76
CA VAL A 153 0.12 12.44 9.15
C VAL A 153 -0.42 11.12 8.60
N ARG A 154 0.32 10.56 7.64
CA ARG A 154 0.23 9.14 7.34
C ARG A 154 1.48 8.48 7.91
N HIS A 155 1.33 7.23 8.27
CA HIS A 155 2.36 6.45 8.89
C HIS A 155 2.67 5.26 7.98
N ILE A 156 3.94 4.87 8.03
CA ILE A 156 4.51 3.80 7.22
C ILE A 156 5.51 3.09 8.15
N LEU A 157 5.71 1.81 7.94
CA LEU A 157 6.72 0.99 8.61
C LEU A 157 7.89 0.92 7.65
N TYR A 158 9.00 1.56 7.99
CA TYR A 158 10.27 1.36 7.33
C TYR A 158 10.83 -0.01 7.72
N THR A 159 11.18 -0.80 6.72
CA THR A 159 11.79 -2.13 6.87
C THR A 159 13.19 -2.07 6.27
N ASP A 160 14.21 -2.32 7.10
CA ASP A 160 15.62 -2.41 6.67
C ASP A 160 15.90 -3.57 5.69
#